data_AF-A0A352FSH6-F1
#
_entry.id   AF-A0A352FSH6-F1
#
_cell.length_a   1.000
_cell.length_b   1.000
_cell.length_c   1.000
_cell.angle_alpha   90.00
_cell.angle_beta   90.00
_cell.angle_gamma   90.00
#
_symmetry.space_group_name_H-M   'P 1'
#
loop_
_entity.id
_entity.type
_entity.pdbx_description
1 polymer ?
#
loop_
_entity_poly.entity_id
_entity_poly.type
_entity_poly.pdbx_seq_one_letter_code
_entity_poly.pdbx_strand_id
1 'polypeptide(L)'
;MDQNSSDWTECETTKHQDHVIAHVLGATVLGWFIAGEAAHLLLDIGFLWTIYLDGEMNLLPQGVAISEMDANEITSADKTEVAFDAQLLLSEGREATGLKRFTAAPVECLITTVECFAANSNRRIVVNGEEAKIEVVTSLETAKVSVFTYPG
;
A
#
# COMPACT_ATOMS: atom_id res chain seq x y z
N MET A 1 -11.01 -21.45 -15.14
CA MET A 1 -11.21 -20.34 -16.08
C MET A 1 -10.15 -19.33 -15.75
N ASP A 2 -8.98 -19.54 -16.35
CA ASP A 2 -7.77 -18.77 -16.13
C ASP A 2 -7.94 -17.39 -16.77
N GLN A 3 -8.04 -16.34 -15.95
CA GLN A 3 -7.99 -14.98 -16.48
C GLN A 3 -6.54 -14.65 -16.82
N ASN A 4 -6.31 -14.50 -18.13
CA ASN A 4 -5.06 -14.15 -18.82
C ASN A 4 -4.04 -13.35 -17.99
N SER A 5 -2.90 -13.99 -17.74
CA SER A 5 -1.65 -13.36 -17.32
C SER A 5 -0.93 -12.60 -18.47
N SER A 6 -1.61 -12.30 -19.58
CA SER A 6 -0.96 -11.89 -20.84
C SER A 6 -1.00 -10.39 -21.18
N ASP A 7 -1.75 -9.58 -20.44
CA ASP A 7 -1.93 -8.14 -20.78
C ASP A 7 -1.10 -7.19 -19.90
N TRP A 8 -0.47 -7.71 -18.85
CA TRP A 8 0.38 -6.93 -17.95
C TRP A 8 1.82 -6.94 -18.46
N THR A 9 2.35 -5.77 -18.74
CA THR A 9 3.76 -5.60 -19.12
C THR A 9 4.49 -4.94 -17.97
N GLU A 10 5.71 -5.40 -17.69
CA GLU A 10 6.60 -4.73 -16.74
C GLU A 10 6.79 -3.27 -17.18
N CYS A 11 6.63 -2.35 -16.24
CA CYS A 11 6.83 -0.93 -16.50
C CYS A 11 8.12 -0.46 -15.84
N GLU A 12 8.90 0.33 -16.57
CA GLU A 12 10.06 1.01 -16.00
C GLU A 12 9.60 1.95 -14.88
N THR A 13 10.27 1.83 -13.75
CA THR A 13 10.11 2.71 -12.60
C THR A 13 10.90 4.01 -12.81
N THR A 14 10.39 5.10 -12.26
CA THR A 14 11.14 6.35 -12.20
C THR A 14 12.24 6.24 -11.15
N LYS A 15 13.25 7.12 -11.23
CA LYS A 15 14.30 7.23 -10.20
C LYS A 15 13.74 7.46 -8.80
N HIS A 16 12.58 8.12 -8.69
CA HIS A 16 11.93 8.34 -7.42
C HIS A 16 11.30 7.05 -6.90
N GLN A 17 10.57 6.31 -7.75
CA GLN A 17 10.01 5.01 -7.41
C GLN A 17 11.12 4.01 -7.04
N ASP A 18 12.24 3.97 -7.77
CA ASP A 18 13.40 3.14 -7.42
C ASP A 18 13.92 3.46 -6.01
N HIS A 19 13.98 4.74 -5.67
CA HIS A 19 14.41 5.18 -4.35
C HIS A 19 13.41 4.75 -3.26
N VAL A 20 12.12 4.92 -3.51
CA VAL A 20 11.06 4.47 -2.59
C VAL A 20 11.11 2.95 -2.43
N ILE A 21 11.18 2.19 -3.52
CA ILE A 21 11.29 0.73 -3.52
C ILE A 21 12.48 0.29 -2.69
N ALA A 22 13.66 0.87 -2.90
CA ALA A 22 14.86 0.55 -2.14
C ALA A 22 14.71 0.79 -0.61
N HIS A 23 13.85 1.72 -0.19
CA HIS A 23 13.56 1.98 1.22
C HIS A 23 12.55 1.01 1.83
N VAL A 24 11.60 0.51 1.04
CA VAL A 24 10.58 -0.43 1.55
C VAL A 24 11.06 -1.88 1.52
N LEU A 25 12.07 -2.21 0.71
CA LEU A 25 12.70 -3.53 0.74
C LEU A 25 13.27 -3.82 2.14
N GLY A 26 12.91 -4.98 2.70
CA GLY A 26 13.29 -5.38 4.06
C GLY A 26 12.44 -4.76 5.17
N ALA A 27 11.41 -3.98 4.84
CA ALA A 27 10.37 -3.56 5.78
C ALA A 27 9.19 -4.54 5.74
N THR A 28 8.44 -4.61 6.84
CA THR A 28 7.25 -5.47 6.95
C THR A 28 5.98 -4.64 6.79
N VAL A 29 5.07 -5.07 5.91
CA VAL A 29 3.73 -4.45 5.82
C VAL A 29 2.88 -4.88 7.01
N LEU A 30 2.48 -3.92 7.85
CA LEU A 30 1.64 -4.16 9.03
C LEU A 30 0.14 -4.13 8.71
N GLY A 31 -0.24 -3.34 7.71
CA GLY A 31 -1.62 -3.19 7.27
C GLY A 31 -1.75 -2.08 6.24
N TRP A 32 -2.97 -1.87 5.75
CA TRP A 32 -3.26 -0.84 4.77
C TRP A 32 -4.65 -0.25 4.94
N PHE A 33 -4.87 0.89 4.29
CA PHE A 33 -6.21 1.41 4.03
C PHE A 33 -6.24 2.11 2.67
N ILE A 34 -7.44 2.38 2.18
CA ILE A 34 -7.66 3.12 0.94
C ILE A 34 -8.35 4.42 1.30
N ALA A 35 -7.82 5.53 0.80
CA ALA A 35 -8.41 6.86 0.94
C ALA A 35 -8.39 7.56 -0.42
N GLY A 36 -9.55 8.01 -0.86
CA GLY A 36 -9.71 8.58 -2.20
C GLY A 36 -9.18 7.65 -3.29
N GLU A 37 -8.13 8.12 -3.96
CA GLU A 37 -7.51 7.53 -5.15
C GLU A 37 -6.14 6.88 -4.86
N ALA A 38 -5.85 6.58 -3.59
CA ALA A 38 -4.59 5.98 -3.18
C ALA A 38 -4.75 4.82 -2.20
N ALA A 39 -3.83 3.86 -2.28
CA ALA A 39 -3.60 2.87 -1.23
C ALA A 39 -2.46 3.33 -0.33
N HIS A 40 -2.65 3.18 0.97
CA HIS A 40 -1.70 3.56 2.00
C HIS A 40 -1.32 2.32 2.81
N LEU A 41 -0.07 1.87 2.66
CA LEU A 41 0.48 0.71 3.36
C LEU A 41 1.35 1.21 4.51
N LEU A 42 1.08 0.73 5.73
CA LEU A 42 1.90 1.04 6.89
C LEU A 42 3.00 0.00 7.03
N LEU A 43 4.23 0.48 7.16
CA LEU A 43 5.43 -0.32 7.36
C LEU A 43 5.85 -0.30 8.83
N ASP A 44 6.44 -1.40 9.30
CA ASP A 44 7.01 -1.57 10.64
C ASP A 44 8.07 -0.51 11.01
N ILE A 45 8.76 0.04 10.02
CA ILE A 45 9.70 1.17 10.17
C ILE A 45 9.02 2.52 10.48
N GLY A 46 7.69 2.58 10.60
CA GLY A 46 6.95 3.80 10.95
C GLY A 46 6.68 4.74 9.76
N PHE A 47 6.81 4.22 8.55
CA PHE A 47 6.54 4.94 7.30
C PHE A 47 5.24 4.45 6.67
N LEU A 48 4.58 5.37 5.96
CA LEU A 48 3.38 5.10 5.21
C LEU A 48 3.73 5.20 3.71
N TRP A 49 3.71 4.05 3.06
CA TRP A 49 3.94 3.92 1.63
C TRP A 49 2.63 4.11 0.89
N THR A 50 2.55 5.20 0.13
CA THR A 50 1.39 5.56 -0.66
C THR A 50 1.61 5.15 -2.11
N ILE A 51 0.61 4.48 -2.70
CA ILE A 51 0.55 4.10 -4.11
C ILE A 51 -0.66 4.80 -4.72
N TYR A 52 -0.42 5.66 -5.71
CA TYR A 52 -1.44 6.46 -6.39
C TYR A 52 -2.02 5.73 -7.62
N LEU A 53 -3.13 6.25 -8.18
CA LEU A 53 -3.80 5.65 -9.34
C LEU A 53 -2.92 5.42 -10.55
N ASP A 54 -1.97 6.32 -10.82
CA ASP A 54 -1.05 6.23 -11.94
C ASP A 54 0.14 5.29 -11.70
N GLY A 55 0.22 4.71 -10.49
CA GLY A 55 1.29 3.83 -10.04
C GLY A 55 2.47 4.57 -9.44
N GLU A 56 2.45 5.90 -9.40
CA GLU A 56 3.44 6.67 -8.65
C GLU A 56 3.40 6.30 -7.17
N MET A 57 4.54 6.49 -6.52
CA MET A 57 4.74 6.06 -5.15
C MET A 57 5.30 7.21 -4.34
N ASN A 58 4.88 7.31 -3.09
CA ASN A 58 5.47 8.22 -2.13
C ASN A 58 5.67 7.51 -0.80
N LEU A 59 6.70 7.90 -0.06
CA LEU A 59 7.03 7.32 1.24
C LEU A 59 7.29 8.45 2.22
N LEU A 60 6.41 8.57 3.21
CA LEU A 60 6.51 9.60 4.24
C LEU A 60 6.38 8.98 5.63
N PRO A 61 6.98 9.59 6.68
CA PRO A 61 6.70 9.20 8.06
C PRO A 61 5.19 9.23 8.32
N GLN A 62 4.66 8.22 9.02
CA GLN A 62 3.20 8.04 9.14
C GLN A 62 2.47 9.28 9.67
N GLY A 63 3.04 9.98 10.67
CA GLY A 63 2.44 11.20 11.22
C GLY A 63 2.38 12.37 10.23
N VAL A 64 3.38 12.48 9.33
CA VAL A 64 3.38 13.51 8.28
C VAL A 64 2.34 13.14 7.22
N ALA A 65 2.38 11.89 6.72
CA ALA A 65 1.45 11.40 5.70
C ALA A 65 -0.02 11.60 6.10
N ILE A 66 -0.39 11.21 7.31
CA ILE A 66 -1.77 11.33 7.81
C ILE A 66 -2.18 12.80 7.98
N SER A 67 -1.24 13.67 8.40
CA SER A 67 -1.52 15.09 8.53
C SER A 67 -1.80 15.76 7.18
N GLU A 68 -1.09 15.34 6.13
CA GLU A 68 -1.14 15.92 4.79
C GLU A 68 -2.28 15.39 3.90
N MET A 69 -2.94 14.27 4.28
CA MET A 69 -4.08 13.73 3.52
C MET A 69 -5.16 14.78 3.27
N ASP A 70 -5.74 14.80 2.07
CA ASP A 70 -6.73 15.82 1.73
C ASP A 70 -8.01 15.63 2.56
N ALA A 71 -8.65 16.73 2.96
CA ALA A 71 -9.93 16.68 3.65
C ALA A 71 -11.07 16.07 2.79
N ASN A 72 -10.90 16.09 1.47
CA ASN A 72 -11.78 15.43 0.52
C ASN A 72 -11.56 13.90 0.48
N GLU A 73 -10.40 13.42 0.92
CA GLU A 73 -10.09 11.99 0.99
C GLU A 73 -10.54 11.39 2.32
N ILE A 74 -10.23 12.06 3.44
CA ILE A 74 -10.63 11.64 4.79
C ILE A 74 -10.98 12.84 5.67
N THR A 75 -11.97 12.69 6.54
CA THR A 75 -12.34 13.75 7.49
C THR A 75 -11.30 13.90 8.60
N SER A 76 -11.31 15.01 9.35
CA SER A 76 -10.41 15.18 10.51
C SER A 76 -10.65 14.12 11.60
N ALA A 77 -11.88 13.65 11.76
CA ALA A 77 -12.20 12.55 12.66
C ALA A 77 -11.55 11.25 12.15
N ASP A 78 -11.66 10.96 10.85
CA ASP A 78 -11.00 9.81 10.24
C ASP A 78 -9.48 9.88 10.39
N LYS A 79 -8.85 11.06 10.22
CA LYS A 79 -7.40 11.24 10.47
C LYS A 79 -6.98 10.80 11.87
N THR A 80 -7.80 11.10 12.86
CA THR A 80 -7.52 10.73 14.25
C THR A 80 -7.59 9.21 14.44
N GLU A 81 -8.59 8.57 13.84
CA GLU A 81 -8.75 7.11 13.85
C GLU A 81 -7.65 6.41 13.06
N VAL A 82 -7.27 6.93 11.89
CA VAL A 82 -6.14 6.43 11.08
C VAL A 82 -4.83 6.53 11.87
N ALA A 83 -4.57 7.64 12.56
CA ALA A 83 -3.38 7.80 13.39
C ALA A 83 -3.38 6.85 14.60
N PHE A 84 -4.55 6.64 15.22
CA PHE A 84 -4.70 5.70 16.32
C PHE A 84 -4.43 4.26 15.87
N ASP A 85 -5.09 3.82 14.79
CA ASP A 85 -4.91 2.51 14.18
C ASP A 85 -3.44 2.28 13.77
N ALA A 86 -2.80 3.28 13.16
CA ALA A 86 -1.40 3.19 12.77
C ALA A 86 -0.48 3.01 13.98
N GLN A 87 -0.72 3.75 15.06
CA GLN A 87 0.04 3.59 16.30
C GLN A 87 -0.20 2.22 16.95
N LEU A 88 -1.43 1.71 16.88
CA LEU A 88 -1.77 0.39 17.39
C LEU A 88 -1.04 -0.71 16.61
N LEU A 89 -1.08 -0.63 15.26
CA LEU A 89 -0.32 -1.54 14.39
C LEU A 89 1.18 -1.47 14.63
N LEU A 90 1.76 -0.29 14.83
CA LEU A 90 3.19 -0.15 15.14
C LEU A 90 3.56 -0.72 16.52
N SER A 91 2.62 -0.72 17.47
CA SER A 91 2.85 -1.23 18.82
C SER A 91 2.61 -2.73 18.95
N GLU A 92 1.55 -3.24 18.33
CA GLU A 92 1.07 -4.63 18.47
C GLU A 92 1.36 -5.48 17.23
N GLY A 93 1.89 -4.87 16.17
CA GLY A 93 2.07 -5.52 14.88
C GLY A 93 0.73 -5.86 14.23
N ARG A 94 0.75 -6.89 13.37
CA ARG A 94 -0.44 -7.40 12.68
C ARG A 94 -1.52 -7.98 13.60
N GLU A 95 -1.18 -8.29 14.84
CA GLU A 95 -2.11 -8.85 15.82
C GLU A 95 -3.03 -7.78 16.43
N ALA A 96 -2.83 -6.51 16.07
CA ALA A 96 -3.69 -5.41 16.47
C ALA A 96 -5.17 -5.73 16.17
N THR A 97 -6.01 -5.59 17.19
CA THR A 97 -7.45 -5.81 17.08
C THR A 97 -8.21 -4.49 17.26
N GLY A 98 -9.44 -4.41 16.74
CA GLY A 98 -10.28 -3.23 16.90
C GLY A 98 -9.92 -2.05 16.00
N LEU A 99 -9.13 -2.27 14.95
CA LEU A 99 -8.84 -1.28 13.91
C LEU A 99 -10.14 -0.82 13.24
N LYS A 100 -10.30 0.50 13.06
CA LYS A 100 -11.51 1.07 12.46
C LYS A 100 -11.35 1.42 10.99
N ARG A 101 -10.15 1.83 10.60
CA ARG A 101 -9.80 2.35 9.27
C ARG A 101 -8.79 1.46 8.57
N PHE A 102 -7.83 0.91 9.31
CA PHE A 102 -6.87 -0.03 8.76
C PHE A 102 -7.44 -1.44 8.62
N THR A 103 -7.01 -2.11 7.56
CA THR A 103 -7.02 -3.57 7.44
C THR A 103 -5.64 -4.07 7.82
N ALA A 104 -5.54 -4.88 8.88
CA ALA A 104 -4.28 -5.51 9.27
C ALA A 104 -3.81 -6.50 8.19
N ALA A 105 -2.50 -6.65 8.05
CA ALA A 105 -1.93 -7.64 7.16
C ALA A 105 -2.26 -9.06 7.65
N PRO A 106 -2.87 -9.92 6.82
CA PRO A 106 -3.36 -11.24 7.25
C PRO A 106 -2.21 -12.22 7.57
N VAL A 107 -1.03 -11.97 7.01
CA VAL A 107 0.21 -12.74 7.14
C VAL A 107 1.38 -11.76 7.19
N GLU A 108 2.50 -12.20 7.77
CA GLU A 108 3.72 -11.39 7.81
C GLU A 108 4.25 -11.20 6.39
N CYS A 109 4.40 -9.94 5.98
CA CYS A 109 4.83 -9.60 4.63
C CYS A 109 6.11 -8.77 4.70
N LEU A 110 7.23 -9.43 5.04
CA LEU A 110 8.56 -8.86 4.93
C LEU A 110 8.91 -8.70 3.45
N ILE A 111 8.98 -7.47 2.96
CA ILE A 111 9.08 -7.18 1.53
C ILE A 111 10.44 -7.62 0.99
N THR A 112 10.44 -8.57 0.05
CA THR A 112 11.66 -9.06 -0.62
C THR A 112 11.84 -8.44 -2.00
N THR A 113 10.75 -8.17 -2.71
CA THR A 113 10.77 -7.56 -4.05
C THR A 113 9.51 -6.75 -4.29
N VAL A 114 9.62 -5.70 -5.10
CA VAL A 114 8.48 -4.94 -5.61
C VAL A 114 8.57 -4.94 -7.14
N GLU A 115 7.51 -5.37 -7.80
CA GLU A 115 7.41 -5.42 -9.26
C GLU A 115 6.28 -4.52 -9.73
N CYS A 116 6.53 -3.71 -10.76
CA CYS A 116 5.56 -2.76 -11.29
C CYS A 116 5.12 -3.20 -12.69
N PHE A 117 3.81 -3.31 -12.88
CA PHE A 117 3.21 -3.68 -14.16
C PHE A 117 2.18 -2.63 -14.60
N ALA A 118 2.06 -2.46 -15.91
CA ALA A 118 1.05 -1.64 -16.55
C ALA A 118 0.25 -2.44 -17.59
N ALA A 119 -1.04 -2.13 -17.67
CA ALA A 119 -1.94 -2.64 -18.70
C ALA A 119 -2.95 -1.54 -19.06
N ASN A 120 -2.76 -0.88 -20.20
CA ASN A 120 -3.55 0.29 -20.62
C ASN A 120 -3.59 1.39 -19.54
N SER A 121 -4.78 1.72 -19.03
CA SER A 121 -5.06 2.68 -17.97
C SER A 121 -4.88 2.11 -16.56
N ASN A 122 -4.49 0.84 -16.43
CA ASN A 122 -4.33 0.18 -15.14
C ASN A 122 -2.85 0.07 -14.75
N ARG A 123 -2.61 0.04 -13.44
CA ARG A 123 -1.33 -0.33 -12.86
C ARG A 123 -1.52 -1.47 -11.88
N ARG A 124 -0.48 -2.27 -11.73
CA ARG A 124 -0.42 -3.33 -10.74
C ARG A 124 0.96 -3.29 -10.10
N ILE A 125 0.99 -2.95 -8.83
CA ILE A 125 2.18 -3.02 -8.00
C ILE A 125 2.11 -4.32 -7.21
N VAL A 126 3.08 -5.19 -7.45
CA VAL A 126 3.18 -6.48 -6.80
C VAL A 126 4.26 -6.40 -5.75
N VAL A 127 3.88 -6.55 -4.49
CA VAL A 127 4.76 -6.60 -3.34
C VAL A 127 4.88 -8.06 -2.95
N ASN A 128 6.02 -8.68 -3.27
CA ASN A 128 6.30 -10.04 -2.80
C ASN A 128 7.05 -9.92 -1.47
N GLY A 129 6.54 -10.62 -0.46
CA GLY A 129 7.22 -10.85 0.79
C GLY A 129 7.50 -12.33 1.03
N GLU A 130 8.18 -12.64 2.13
CA GLU A 130 8.65 -14.01 2.42
C GLU A 130 7.50 -15.04 2.53
N GLU A 131 6.40 -14.69 3.18
CA GLU A 131 5.25 -15.58 3.41
C GLU A 131 3.96 -15.11 2.74
N ALA A 132 4.03 -14.01 1.99
CA ALA A 132 2.85 -13.28 1.54
C ALA A 132 3.10 -12.53 0.26
N LYS A 133 2.04 -12.34 -0.52
CA LYS A 133 2.03 -11.44 -1.67
C LYS A 133 0.91 -10.43 -1.51
N ILE A 134 1.22 -9.16 -1.69
CA ILE A 134 0.25 -8.06 -1.72
C ILE A 134 0.25 -7.47 -3.13
N GLU A 135 -0.91 -7.38 -3.75
CA GLU A 135 -1.08 -6.73 -5.04
C GLU A 135 -1.94 -5.49 -4.90
N VAL A 136 -1.40 -4.34 -5.29
CA VAL A 136 -2.15 -3.09 -5.40
C VAL A 136 -2.48 -2.88 -6.86
N VAL A 137 -3.76 -2.97 -7.20
CA VAL A 137 -4.27 -2.75 -8.56
C VAL A 137 -4.99 -1.42 -8.60
N THR A 138 -4.61 -0.58 -9.56
CA THR A 138 -5.21 0.73 -9.77
C THR A 138 -5.75 0.86 -11.18
N SER A 139 -6.75 1.72 -11.36
CA SER A 139 -7.38 1.99 -12.65
C SER A 139 -7.67 3.48 -12.80
N LEU A 140 -6.93 4.16 -13.69
CA LEU A 140 -7.15 5.58 -14.00
C LEU A 140 -8.52 5.83 -14.64
N GLU A 141 -9.05 4.85 -15.37
CA GLU A 141 -10.36 4.98 -16.03
C GLU A 141 -11.52 4.97 -15.03
N THR A 142 -11.41 4.16 -13.98
CA THR A 142 -12.48 4.02 -12.98
C THR A 142 -12.22 4.78 -11.69
N ALA A 143 -11.05 5.42 -11.57
CA ALA A 143 -10.57 6.07 -10.35
C ALA A 143 -10.63 5.14 -9.12
N LYS A 144 -10.25 3.87 -9.31
CA LYS A 144 -10.32 2.85 -8.25
C LYS A 144 -8.95 2.28 -7.93
N VAL A 145 -8.76 2.03 -6.64
CA VAL A 145 -7.66 1.27 -6.07
C VAL A 145 -8.21 0.05 -5.37
N SER A 146 -7.51 -1.08 -5.47
CA SER A 146 -7.85 -2.33 -4.78
C SER A 146 -6.59 -3.00 -4.30
N VAL A 147 -6.63 -3.53 -3.08
CA VAL A 147 -5.52 -4.28 -2.48
C VAL A 147 -5.96 -5.72 -2.32
N PHE A 148 -5.19 -6.64 -2.89
CA PHE A 148 -5.38 -8.08 -2.78
C PHE A 148 -4.22 -8.69 -2.01
N THR A 149 -4.52 -9.68 -1.19
CA THR A 149 -3.51 -10.43 -0.45
C THR A 149 -3.63 -11.91 -0.75
N TYR A 150 -2.48 -12.54 -0.91
CA TYR A 150 -2.36 -13.96 -1.19
C TYR A 150 -1.37 -14.56 -0.18
N PRO A 151 -1.74 -15.65 0.51
CA PRO A 151 -0.76 -16.41 1.27
C PRO A 151 0.27 -17.03 0.33
N GLY A 152 1.54 -17.02 0.74
CA GLY A 152 2.66 -17.67 0.05
C GLY A 152 2.65 -19.20 0.19
#